data_AF-A0A6I3IFR4-F1
#
_entry.id   AF-A0A6I3IFR4-F1
#
_cell.length_a   1.000
_cell.length_b   1.000
_cell.length_c   1.000
_cell.angle_alpha   90.00
_cell.angle_beta   90.00
_cell.angle_gamma   90.00
#
_symmetry.space_group_name_H-M   'P 1'
#
loop_
_entity.id
_entity.type
_entity.pdbx_description
1 polymer ?
#
loop_
_entity_poly.entity_id
_entity_poly.type
_entity_poly.pdbx_seq_one_letter_code
_entity_poly.pdbx_strand_id
1 'polypeptide(L)'
;MSTIDELIAEHCPAGVPFKTLGEVGTFVRGNGLQKKDLIDDGVGAIHYGQVFTVYGTATTETKSFVDPAFATRLRKAKPGDLVIATTSENDVDVCKAVAWLGESDIAISGDAFVYQHSLDPLYVAYYFQTEAFQGQKRKFISGTKDAEKESINDDVVFEIELIKQVEVNVDHILTLVQAFRDSIGNSDREMDALMQIRRAVDSSPSLRNKSDLILQFVDSVSITGDTSEDWKIFVATKRDAELDSLIAEEALKADETKTFVANAFRDGSVPTAGTAITRILPPASRFSPGGDHGAKKQRVLDKLSEFFNRYFGLV
;
A
#
# COMPACT_ATOMS: atom_id res chain seq x y z
N MET A 1 -34.12 3.41 -9.06
CA MET A 1 -32.98 3.07 -8.19
C MET A 1 -31.74 3.38 -8.98
N SER A 2 -30.79 4.08 -8.38
CA SER A 2 -29.46 4.27 -8.97
C SER A 2 -28.66 2.98 -8.83
N THR A 3 -27.62 2.79 -9.66
CA THR A 3 -26.68 1.67 -9.52
C THR A 3 -26.03 1.63 -8.12
N ILE A 4 -25.88 2.79 -7.47
CA ILE A 4 -25.39 2.88 -6.09
C ILE A 4 -26.39 2.27 -5.10
N ASP A 5 -27.69 2.56 -5.25
CA ASP A 5 -28.73 2.01 -4.35
C ASP A 5 -28.78 0.48 -4.43
N GLU A 6 -28.59 -0.07 -5.64
CA GLU A 6 -28.53 -1.51 -5.88
C GLU A 6 -27.30 -2.14 -5.20
N LEU A 7 -26.12 -1.53 -5.37
CA LEU A 7 -24.88 -1.98 -4.73
C LEU A 7 -24.94 -1.89 -3.19
N ILE A 8 -25.56 -0.84 -2.65
CA ILE A 8 -25.77 -0.71 -1.20
C ILE A 8 -26.72 -1.81 -0.71
N ALA A 9 -27.82 -2.05 -1.41
CA ALA A 9 -28.76 -3.12 -1.05
C ALA A 9 -28.11 -4.51 -1.09
N GLU A 10 -27.23 -4.76 -2.07
CA GLU A 10 -26.53 -6.03 -2.22
C GLU A 10 -25.41 -6.23 -1.19
N HIS A 11 -24.54 -5.22 -1.02
CA HIS A 11 -23.31 -5.39 -0.25
C HIS A 11 -23.38 -4.88 1.19
N CYS A 12 -24.33 -4.00 1.48
CA CYS A 12 -24.57 -3.40 2.78
C CYS A 12 -26.07 -3.47 3.16
N PRO A 13 -26.69 -4.67 3.21
CA PRO A 13 -28.13 -4.83 3.41
C PRO A 13 -28.63 -4.32 4.78
N ALA A 14 -27.73 -4.16 5.75
CA ALA A 14 -27.99 -3.57 7.07
C ALA A 14 -27.64 -2.08 7.14
N GLY A 15 -27.33 -1.44 6.00
CA GLY A 15 -26.80 -0.08 5.91
C GLY A 15 -25.27 -0.03 6.00
N VAL A 16 -24.73 1.15 5.76
CA VAL A 16 -23.30 1.43 5.81
C VAL A 16 -22.92 1.93 7.20
N PRO A 17 -21.94 1.32 7.89
CA PRO A 17 -21.56 1.75 9.24
C PRO A 17 -20.83 3.10 9.23
N PHE A 18 -21.15 3.94 10.21
CA PHE A 18 -20.51 5.24 10.41
C PHE A 18 -19.32 5.12 11.38
N LYS A 19 -18.22 5.81 11.07
CA LYS A 19 -17.01 5.86 11.90
C LYS A 19 -16.41 7.26 11.86
N THR A 20 -15.81 7.68 12.96
CA THR A 20 -14.98 8.89 13.07
C THR A 20 -13.60 8.70 12.42
N LEU A 21 -12.90 9.78 12.01
CA LEU A 21 -11.54 9.61 11.47
C LEU A 21 -10.54 9.07 12.49
N GLY A 22 -10.76 9.31 13.78
CA GLY A 22 -9.93 8.74 14.84
C GLY A 22 -10.06 7.21 14.93
N GLU A 23 -11.21 6.64 14.54
CA GLU A 23 -11.40 5.19 14.51
C GLU A 23 -10.80 4.52 13.27
N VAL A 24 -10.55 5.27 12.19
CA VAL A 24 -10.08 4.72 10.90
C VAL A 24 -8.71 5.27 10.46
N GLY A 25 -8.07 6.09 11.29
CA GLY A 25 -6.75 6.62 11.03
C GLY A 25 -6.21 7.50 12.14
N THR A 26 -5.06 8.11 11.92
CA THR A 26 -4.37 8.93 12.92
C THR A 26 -3.81 10.19 12.28
N PHE A 27 -3.94 11.30 13.00
CA PHE A 27 -3.38 12.59 12.60
C PHE A 27 -2.00 12.81 13.20
N VAL A 28 -1.04 13.11 12.33
CA VAL A 28 0.34 13.44 12.71
C VAL A 28 0.66 14.85 12.23
N ARG A 29 0.94 15.77 13.14
CA ARG A 29 1.31 17.14 12.76
C ARG A 29 2.70 17.14 12.11
N GLY A 30 2.85 17.85 11.00
CA GLY A 30 4.14 18.14 10.40
C GLY A 30 5.02 19.01 11.32
N ASN A 31 6.24 19.30 10.90
CA ASN A 31 7.14 20.15 11.69
C ASN A 31 8.21 20.83 10.83
N GLY A 32 8.78 21.93 11.33
CA GLY A 32 10.11 22.44 10.98
C GLY A 32 10.33 23.04 9.58
N LEU A 33 9.64 22.57 8.54
CA LEU A 33 9.84 22.98 7.16
C LEU A 33 9.28 24.38 6.88
N GLN A 34 10.15 25.31 6.47
CA GLN A 34 9.77 26.66 6.03
C GLN A 34 10.01 26.82 4.52
N LYS A 35 9.37 27.83 3.91
CA LYS A 35 9.54 28.11 2.46
C LYS A 35 10.99 28.31 2.01
N LYS A 36 11.84 28.89 2.87
CA LYS A 36 13.26 29.15 2.58
C LYS A 36 14.12 27.89 2.51
N ASP A 37 13.63 26.79 3.08
CA ASP A 37 14.34 25.52 3.14
C ASP A 37 14.08 24.67 1.89
N LEU A 38 13.14 25.11 1.02
CA LEU A 38 12.79 24.44 -0.22
C LEU A 38 13.86 24.68 -1.28
N ILE A 39 14.26 23.60 -1.93
CA ILE A 39 15.22 23.55 -3.03
C ILE A 39 14.64 22.75 -4.20
N ASP A 40 15.36 22.72 -5.32
CA ASP A 40 14.90 22.15 -6.59
C ASP A 40 15.20 20.64 -6.74
N ASP A 41 16.03 20.05 -5.87
CA ASP A 41 16.34 18.62 -5.84
C ASP A 41 16.54 18.09 -4.40
N GLY A 42 16.47 16.77 -4.20
CA GLY A 42 16.70 16.14 -2.90
C GLY A 42 15.55 15.24 -2.45
N VAL A 43 15.17 15.31 -1.16
CA VAL A 43 14.02 14.56 -0.64
C VAL A 43 12.74 15.35 -0.87
N GLY A 44 11.74 14.72 -1.48
CA GLY A 44 10.46 15.37 -1.81
C GLY A 44 9.80 15.99 -0.57
N ALA A 45 9.22 17.17 -0.75
CA ALA A 45 8.61 17.92 0.33
C ALA A 45 7.34 18.65 -0.11
N ILE A 46 6.36 18.71 0.78
CA ILE A 46 5.16 19.51 0.62
C ILE A 46 5.07 20.52 1.75
N HIS A 47 5.23 21.79 1.39
CA HIS A 47 4.90 22.90 2.28
C HIS A 47 3.39 23.21 2.18
N TYR A 48 2.72 23.48 3.30
CA TYR A 48 1.26 23.63 3.37
C TYR A 48 0.71 24.63 2.33
N GLY A 49 1.39 25.76 2.11
CA GLY A 49 0.98 26.74 1.10
C GLY A 49 0.95 26.22 -0.35
N GLN A 50 1.63 25.12 -0.65
CA GLN A 50 1.62 24.47 -1.96
C GLN A 50 0.38 23.61 -2.18
N VAL A 51 -0.27 23.14 -1.10
CA VAL A 51 -1.54 22.39 -1.16
C VAL A 51 -2.63 23.19 -1.89
N PHE A 52 -2.64 24.51 -1.72
CA PHE A 52 -3.61 25.40 -2.39
C PHE A 52 -3.28 25.67 -3.84
N THR A 53 -1.99 25.84 -4.14
CA THR A 53 -1.53 26.51 -5.36
C THR A 53 -0.96 25.56 -6.41
N VAL A 54 -0.59 24.34 -6.00
CA VAL A 54 0.15 23.39 -6.85
C VAL A 54 -0.64 22.11 -7.03
N TYR A 55 -1.19 21.58 -5.95
CA TYR A 55 -1.74 20.24 -5.92
C TYR A 55 -3.27 20.22 -6.03
N GLY A 56 -3.78 19.21 -6.74
CA GLY A 56 -5.21 18.87 -6.83
C GLY A 56 -5.64 17.92 -5.72
N THR A 57 -6.61 17.05 -6.00
CA THR A 57 -7.08 16.02 -5.05
C THR A 57 -5.99 15.02 -4.66
N ALA A 58 -5.06 14.74 -5.57
CA ALA A 58 -3.95 13.83 -5.36
C ALA A 58 -2.72 14.29 -6.15
N THR A 59 -1.56 13.77 -5.76
CA THR A 59 -0.32 13.94 -6.51
C THR A 59 0.61 12.75 -6.32
N THR A 60 1.38 12.41 -7.34
CA THR A 60 2.43 11.39 -7.32
C THR A 60 3.83 12.00 -7.20
N GLU A 61 3.95 13.31 -7.38
CA GLU A 61 5.21 14.04 -7.42
C GLU A 61 5.14 15.30 -6.55
N THR A 62 6.31 15.72 -6.05
CA THR A 62 6.46 16.97 -5.31
C THR A 62 7.07 18.04 -6.20
N LYS A 63 6.55 19.27 -6.11
CA LYS A 63 7.15 20.46 -6.74
C LYS A 63 8.48 20.85 -6.10
N SER A 64 8.63 20.59 -4.81
CA SER A 64 9.78 21.07 -4.04
C SER A 64 10.42 19.94 -3.26
N PHE A 65 11.69 20.17 -2.95
CA PHE A 65 12.54 19.22 -2.26
C PHE A 65 13.22 19.92 -1.09
N VAL A 66 13.87 19.12 -0.25
CA VAL A 66 14.74 19.59 0.83
C VAL A 66 16.03 18.81 0.86
N ASP A 67 17.04 19.40 1.50
CA ASP A 67 18.29 18.72 1.78
C ASP A 67 18.05 17.39 2.53
N PRO A 68 18.67 16.27 2.12
CA PRO A 68 18.46 14.97 2.75
C PRO A 68 18.78 14.93 4.25
N ALA A 69 19.81 15.64 4.71
CA ALA A 69 20.17 15.67 6.13
C ALA A 69 19.15 16.48 6.96
N PHE A 70 18.56 17.52 6.37
CA PHE A 70 17.44 18.23 6.97
C PHE A 70 16.17 17.37 7.02
N ALA A 71 15.87 16.65 5.94
CA ALA A 71 14.70 15.78 5.82
C ALA A 71 14.62 14.68 6.90
N THR A 72 15.75 14.19 7.41
CA THR A 72 15.79 13.19 8.50
C THR A 72 15.09 13.65 9.79
N ARG A 73 14.96 14.96 9.99
CA ARG A 73 14.41 15.60 11.20
C ARG A 73 12.94 15.96 11.04
N LEU A 74 12.44 15.90 9.82
CA LEU A 74 11.08 16.29 9.46
C LEU A 74 10.14 15.08 9.56
N ARG A 75 8.91 15.36 9.94
CA ARG A 75 7.78 14.44 9.83
C ARG A 75 7.48 14.23 8.36
N LYS A 76 7.09 13.01 8.04
CA LYS A 76 6.89 12.58 6.66
C LYS A 76 5.50 11.99 6.46
N ALA A 77 4.94 12.22 5.28
CA ALA A 77 3.82 11.45 4.77
C ALA A 77 4.35 10.27 3.96
N LYS A 78 3.72 9.11 4.13
CA LYS A 78 4.01 7.89 3.37
C LYS A 78 3.06 7.80 2.17
N PRO A 79 3.42 7.04 1.12
CA PRO A 79 2.49 6.69 0.07
C PRO A 79 1.18 6.16 0.65
N GLY A 80 0.05 6.74 0.24
CA GLY A 80 -1.29 6.45 0.75
C GLY A 80 -1.82 7.44 1.79
N ASP A 81 -0.96 8.23 2.44
CA ASP A 81 -1.40 9.22 3.43
C ASP A 81 -2.02 10.46 2.76
N LEU A 82 -2.84 11.21 3.51
CA LEU A 82 -3.29 12.56 3.10
C LEU A 82 -2.42 13.64 3.74
N VAL A 83 -2.05 14.64 2.95
CA VAL A 83 -1.46 15.90 3.42
C VAL A 83 -2.55 16.96 3.49
N ILE A 84 -2.82 17.48 4.68
CA ILE A 84 -3.95 18.36 4.98
C ILE A 84 -3.43 19.71 5.47
N ALA A 85 -3.73 20.78 4.74
CA ALA A 85 -3.35 22.13 5.15
C ALA A 85 -4.25 22.61 6.31
N THR A 86 -3.65 23.05 7.41
CA THR A 86 -4.41 23.45 8.62
C THR A 86 -4.83 24.90 8.61
N THR A 87 -4.24 25.71 7.74
CA THR A 87 -4.46 27.15 7.69
C THR A 87 -4.80 27.58 6.27
N SER A 88 -5.71 28.53 6.17
CA SER A 88 -6.10 29.16 4.91
C SER A 88 -6.56 30.59 5.17
N GLU A 89 -6.65 31.39 4.12
CA GLU A 89 -7.25 32.73 4.12
C GLU A 89 -8.78 32.70 4.08
N ASN A 90 -9.40 31.55 3.78
CA ASN A 90 -10.84 31.39 3.74
C ASN A 90 -11.31 30.02 4.28
N ASP A 91 -12.58 29.97 4.69
CA ASP A 91 -13.21 28.81 5.32
C ASP A 91 -13.39 27.61 4.38
N VAL A 92 -13.44 27.84 3.07
CA VAL A 92 -13.61 26.76 2.09
C VAL A 92 -12.32 25.95 2.00
N ASP A 93 -11.20 26.66 1.94
CA ASP A 93 -9.89 26.09 1.70
C ASP A 93 -9.24 25.51 2.98
N VAL A 94 -9.63 25.90 4.19
CA VAL A 94 -9.07 25.26 5.41
C VAL A 94 -9.34 23.75 5.41
N CYS A 95 -8.38 22.94 5.84
CA CYS A 95 -8.40 21.47 5.72
C CYS A 95 -8.45 20.94 4.28
N LYS A 96 -8.02 21.71 3.27
CA LYS A 96 -7.78 21.15 1.94
C LYS A 96 -6.78 20.01 2.05
N ALA A 97 -7.14 18.87 1.48
CA ALA A 97 -6.39 17.62 1.59
C ALA A 97 -5.94 17.12 0.23
N VAL A 98 -4.73 16.55 0.19
CA VAL A 98 -4.11 15.97 -1.01
C VAL A 98 -3.69 14.55 -0.67
N ALA A 99 -4.17 13.57 -1.42
CA ALA A 99 -3.65 12.21 -1.32
C ALA A 99 -2.23 12.13 -1.92
N TRP A 100 -1.29 11.61 -1.14
CA TRP A 100 0.07 11.35 -1.61
C TRP A 100 0.14 9.94 -2.22
N LEU A 101 0.32 9.88 -3.54
CA LEU A 101 0.36 8.63 -4.33
C LEU A 101 1.75 8.36 -4.93
N GLY A 102 2.78 9.10 -4.51
CA GLY A 102 4.13 8.90 -4.98
C GLY A 102 4.77 7.64 -4.39
N GLU A 103 5.99 7.33 -4.82
CA GLU A 103 6.66 6.08 -4.46
C GLU A 103 7.48 6.16 -3.15
N SER A 104 7.71 7.37 -2.63
CA SER A 104 8.62 7.62 -1.51
C SER A 104 7.99 8.51 -0.45
N ASP A 105 8.49 8.40 0.78
CA ASP A 105 8.10 9.30 1.86
C ASP A 105 8.51 10.75 1.56
N ILE A 106 7.63 11.70 1.89
CA ILE A 106 7.86 13.13 1.65
C ILE A 106 7.79 13.95 2.94
N ALA A 107 8.63 14.96 3.08
CA ALA A 107 8.67 15.83 4.24
C ALA A 107 7.52 16.86 4.25
N ILE A 108 6.92 17.10 5.42
CA ILE A 108 5.72 17.92 5.56
C ILE A 108 5.92 19.07 6.56
N SER A 109 5.44 20.26 6.20
CA SER A 109 5.53 21.46 7.05
C SER A 109 4.64 21.46 8.29
N GLY A 110 5.01 22.29 9.27
CA GLY A 110 4.34 22.39 10.58
C GLY A 110 2.86 22.78 10.56
N ASP A 111 2.43 23.52 9.53
CA ASP A 111 1.04 23.95 9.33
C ASP A 111 0.28 23.02 8.37
N ALA A 112 0.68 21.76 8.36
CA ALA A 112 -0.06 20.67 7.75
C ALA A 112 -0.13 19.47 8.71
N PHE A 113 -1.21 18.69 8.60
CA PHE A 113 -1.30 17.35 9.16
C PHE A 113 -1.06 16.31 8.08
N VAL A 114 -0.52 15.18 8.50
CA VAL A 114 -0.58 13.91 7.78
C VAL A 114 -1.70 13.10 8.39
N TYR A 115 -2.65 12.65 7.59
CA TYR A 115 -3.65 11.68 8.01
C TYR A 115 -3.27 10.30 7.50
N GLN A 116 -2.90 9.42 8.43
CA GLN A 116 -2.45 8.06 8.15
C GLN A 116 -3.61 7.10 8.33
N HIS A 117 -3.91 6.30 7.32
CA HIS A 117 -5.05 5.38 7.31
C HIS A 117 -4.81 4.20 6.38
N SER A 118 -5.70 3.20 6.43
CA SER A 118 -5.69 2.04 5.53
C SER A 118 -6.77 2.08 4.44
N LEU A 119 -7.57 3.16 4.37
CA LEU A 119 -8.59 3.39 3.34
C LEU A 119 -7.98 3.76 1.98
N ASP A 120 -8.76 3.68 0.89
CA ASP A 120 -8.39 4.25 -0.41
C ASP A 120 -8.11 5.77 -0.29
N PRO A 121 -6.91 6.25 -0.65
CA PRO A 121 -6.53 7.64 -0.45
C PRO A 121 -7.36 8.63 -1.28
N LEU A 122 -7.77 8.25 -2.49
CA LEU A 122 -8.59 9.10 -3.34
C LEU A 122 -9.99 9.26 -2.76
N TYR A 123 -10.59 8.18 -2.27
CA TYR A 123 -11.88 8.21 -1.58
C TYR A 123 -11.84 9.18 -0.39
N VAL A 124 -10.82 9.08 0.47
CA VAL A 124 -10.68 9.99 1.62
C VAL A 124 -10.46 11.43 1.15
N ALA A 125 -9.63 11.66 0.14
CA ALA A 125 -9.39 13.01 -0.39
C ALA A 125 -10.65 13.63 -1.00
N TYR A 126 -11.49 12.84 -1.68
CA TYR A 126 -12.80 13.28 -2.17
C TYR A 126 -13.79 13.51 -1.03
N TYR A 127 -13.79 12.68 0.02
CA TYR A 127 -14.62 12.88 1.19
C TYR A 127 -14.37 14.26 1.83
N PHE A 128 -13.11 14.68 1.95
CA PHE A 128 -12.72 16.01 2.46
C PHE A 128 -13.24 17.18 1.58
N GLN A 129 -13.72 16.91 0.37
CA GLN A 129 -14.30 17.90 -0.56
C GLN A 129 -15.84 17.92 -0.52
N THR A 130 -16.48 16.96 0.16
CA THR A 130 -17.94 16.86 0.22
C THR A 130 -18.57 17.97 1.07
N GLU A 131 -19.81 18.34 0.76
CA GLU A 131 -20.59 19.28 1.57
C GLU A 131 -20.80 18.78 3.01
N ALA A 132 -20.88 17.46 3.22
CA ALA A 132 -21.01 16.84 4.53
C ALA A 132 -19.79 17.17 5.41
N PHE A 133 -18.58 16.89 4.91
CA PHE A 133 -17.35 17.23 5.63
C PHE A 133 -17.22 18.74 5.85
N GLN A 134 -17.48 19.55 4.81
CA GLN A 134 -17.44 21.01 4.92
C GLN A 134 -18.44 21.52 5.97
N GLY A 135 -19.61 20.90 6.06
CA GLY A 135 -20.63 21.19 7.06
C GLY A 135 -20.18 20.92 8.49
N GLN A 136 -19.51 19.79 8.73
CA GLN A 136 -18.95 19.42 10.03
C GLN A 136 -17.78 20.33 10.41
N LYS A 137 -16.82 20.50 9.49
CA LYS A 137 -15.61 21.31 9.66
C LYS A 137 -15.91 22.75 10.10
N ARG A 138 -16.93 23.39 9.52
CA ARG A 138 -17.29 24.79 9.80
C ARG A 138 -17.47 25.10 11.29
N LYS A 139 -17.92 24.14 12.09
CA LYS A 139 -18.12 24.30 13.53
C LYS A 139 -16.81 24.47 14.31
N PHE A 140 -15.69 24.05 13.73
CA PHE A 140 -14.37 23.99 14.36
C PHE A 140 -13.38 24.99 13.77
N ILE A 141 -13.79 25.82 12.81
CA ILE A 141 -12.93 26.88 12.26
C ILE A 141 -12.84 28.00 13.30
N SER A 142 -11.71 28.07 14.00
CA SER A 142 -11.42 29.18 14.90
C SER A 142 -10.86 30.36 14.10
N GLY A 143 -11.62 31.44 13.97
CA GLY A 143 -11.10 32.73 13.51
C GLY A 143 -10.17 33.35 14.56
N THR A 144 -9.33 34.30 14.15
CA THR A 144 -8.33 35.01 14.98
C THR A 144 -8.91 35.94 16.06
N LYS A 145 -10.00 35.54 16.71
CA LYS A 145 -10.57 36.19 17.89
C LYS A 145 -10.87 35.14 18.95
N ASP A 146 -9.92 35.01 19.89
CA ASP A 146 -10.10 34.49 21.25
C ASP A 146 -11.06 33.30 21.40
N ALA A 147 -10.72 32.17 20.79
CA ALA A 147 -11.31 30.87 21.14
C ALA A 147 -10.17 29.92 21.52
N GLU A 148 -10.33 29.26 22.67
CA GLU A 148 -9.40 28.26 23.18
C GLU A 148 -9.17 27.16 22.13
N LYS A 149 -7.92 26.69 22.04
CA LYS A 149 -7.51 25.64 21.10
C LYS A 149 -8.04 24.29 21.58
N GLU A 150 -9.32 24.01 21.38
CA GLU A 150 -9.83 22.65 21.53
C GLU A 150 -9.38 21.79 20.35
N SER A 151 -8.98 20.55 20.65
CA SER A 151 -8.44 19.62 19.67
C SER A 151 -9.57 19.07 18.81
N ILE A 152 -9.52 19.32 17.50
CA ILE A 152 -10.45 18.81 16.48
C ILE A 152 -10.50 17.26 16.45
N ASN A 153 -9.52 16.59 17.06
CA ASN A 153 -9.32 15.15 16.95
C ASN A 153 -10.48 14.31 17.50
N ASP A 154 -11.18 14.76 18.55
CA ASP A 154 -12.12 13.91 19.28
C ASP A 154 -13.61 14.22 18.99
N ASP A 155 -13.92 15.35 18.33
CA ASP A 155 -15.30 15.85 18.18
C ASP A 155 -15.84 15.90 16.74
N VAL A 156 -15.01 15.64 15.71
CA VAL A 156 -15.52 15.54 14.34
C VAL A 156 -16.06 14.13 14.09
N VAL A 157 -17.39 13.99 14.10
CA VAL A 157 -18.08 12.76 13.71
C VAL A 157 -18.18 12.71 12.19
N PHE A 158 -17.45 11.78 11.57
CA PHE A 158 -17.38 11.63 10.13
C PHE A 158 -18.58 10.87 9.57
N GLU A 159 -19.14 11.38 8.47
CA GLU A 159 -20.15 10.68 7.69
C GLU A 159 -19.46 9.92 6.56
N ILE A 160 -18.66 8.91 6.91
CA ILE A 160 -18.07 8.03 5.89
C ILE A 160 -19.14 7.01 5.51
N GLU A 161 -19.74 7.18 4.33
CA GLU A 161 -20.31 6.02 3.63
C GLU A 161 -19.14 5.12 3.27
N LEU A 162 -18.78 4.20 4.17
CA LEU A 162 -17.87 3.10 3.90
C LEU A 162 -18.43 2.31 2.72
N ILE A 163 -18.04 2.71 1.51
CA ILE A 163 -18.01 1.80 0.37
C ILE A 163 -17.19 0.63 0.89
N LYS A 164 -17.78 -0.57 0.87
CA LYS A 164 -17.09 -1.80 1.23
C LYS A 164 -15.88 -1.93 0.31
N GLN A 165 -14.77 -1.35 0.74
CA GLN A 165 -13.46 -1.58 0.16
C GLN A 165 -13.13 -2.96 0.64
N VAL A 166 -13.47 -3.93 -0.20
CA VAL A 166 -12.82 -5.21 -0.07
C VAL A 166 -11.39 -4.93 -0.48
N GLU A 167 -10.53 -4.67 0.51
CA GLU A 167 -9.10 -4.73 0.30
C GLU A 167 -8.87 -6.10 -0.32
N VAL A 168 -8.54 -6.12 -1.62
CA VAL A 168 -8.35 -7.38 -2.33
C VAL A 168 -7.03 -7.94 -1.82
N ASN A 169 -7.15 -8.68 -0.73
CA ASN A 169 -6.13 -9.47 -0.10
C ASN A 169 -6.31 -10.93 -0.52
N VAL A 170 -5.38 -11.79 -0.12
CA VAL A 170 -5.40 -13.21 -0.48
C VAL A 170 -6.71 -13.87 0.01
N ASP A 171 -7.19 -13.54 1.20
CA ASP A 171 -8.41 -14.12 1.77
C ASP A 171 -9.66 -13.80 0.95
N HIS A 172 -9.79 -12.56 0.46
CA HIS A 172 -10.88 -12.20 -0.43
C HIS A 172 -10.79 -12.96 -1.76
N ILE A 173 -9.58 -13.05 -2.33
CA ILE A 173 -9.36 -13.86 -3.54
C ILE A 173 -9.78 -15.31 -3.29
N LEU A 174 -9.39 -15.93 -2.17
CA LEU A 174 -9.78 -17.31 -1.85
C LEU A 174 -11.30 -17.46 -1.71
N THR A 175 -12.00 -16.43 -1.22
CA THR A 175 -13.47 -16.41 -1.19
C THR A 175 -14.05 -16.39 -2.61
N LEU A 176 -13.48 -15.59 -3.52
CA LEU A 176 -13.88 -15.57 -4.93
C LEU A 176 -13.56 -16.90 -5.64
N VAL A 177 -12.42 -17.53 -5.31
CA VAL A 177 -12.07 -18.86 -5.82
C VAL A 177 -13.05 -19.91 -5.30
N GLN A 178 -13.49 -19.83 -4.05
CA GLN A 178 -14.54 -20.71 -3.53
C GLN A 178 -15.85 -20.52 -4.31
N ALA A 179 -16.25 -19.28 -4.60
CA ALA A 179 -17.41 -19.00 -5.44
C ALA A 179 -17.26 -19.54 -6.87
N PHE A 180 -16.04 -19.49 -7.42
CA PHE A 180 -15.72 -20.13 -8.70
C PHE A 180 -15.85 -21.66 -8.64
N ARG A 181 -15.39 -22.30 -7.57
CA ARG A 181 -15.59 -23.76 -7.37
C ARG A 181 -17.06 -24.14 -7.37
N ASP A 182 -17.85 -23.38 -6.62
CA ASP A 182 -19.29 -23.63 -6.47
C ASP A 182 -20.06 -23.40 -7.78
N SER A 183 -19.48 -22.68 -8.74
CA SER A 183 -20.06 -22.47 -10.07
C SER A 183 -19.65 -23.51 -11.11
N ILE A 184 -18.65 -24.37 -10.83
CA ILE A 184 -18.19 -25.39 -11.78
C ILE A 184 -19.35 -26.32 -12.17
N GLY A 185 -19.55 -26.49 -13.47
CA GLY A 185 -20.69 -27.17 -14.09
C GLY A 185 -21.74 -26.21 -14.66
N ASN A 186 -21.60 -24.89 -14.48
CA ASN A 186 -22.44 -23.86 -15.10
C ASN A 186 -21.57 -22.82 -15.81
N SER A 187 -21.47 -22.94 -17.15
CA SER A 187 -20.54 -22.13 -17.95
C SER A 187 -20.70 -20.61 -17.81
N ASP A 188 -21.93 -20.11 -17.65
CA ASP A 188 -22.16 -18.67 -17.50
C ASP A 188 -21.64 -18.18 -16.14
N ARG A 189 -21.94 -18.92 -15.06
CA ARG A 189 -21.49 -18.57 -13.70
C ARG A 189 -19.99 -18.78 -13.48
N GLU A 190 -19.40 -19.78 -14.14
CA GLU A 190 -17.94 -19.97 -14.17
C GLU A 190 -17.26 -18.74 -14.78
N MET A 191 -17.75 -18.30 -15.95
CA MET A 191 -17.19 -17.15 -16.65
C MET A 191 -17.30 -15.87 -15.81
N ASP A 192 -18.46 -15.63 -15.18
CA ASP A 192 -18.67 -14.47 -14.31
C ASP A 192 -17.70 -14.47 -13.12
N ALA A 193 -17.56 -15.61 -12.43
CA ALA A 193 -16.64 -15.74 -11.30
C ALA A 193 -15.17 -15.54 -11.71
N LEU A 194 -14.76 -16.09 -12.86
CA LEU A 194 -13.43 -15.86 -13.43
C LEU A 194 -13.18 -14.38 -13.74
N MET A 195 -14.16 -13.68 -14.31
CA MET A 195 -14.03 -12.25 -14.58
C MET A 195 -13.91 -11.43 -13.29
N GLN A 196 -14.64 -11.82 -12.24
CA GLN A 196 -14.54 -11.16 -10.92
C GLN A 196 -13.15 -11.34 -10.31
N ILE A 197 -12.60 -12.56 -10.34
CA ILE A 197 -11.24 -12.84 -9.85
C ILE A 197 -10.21 -12.00 -10.62
N ARG A 198 -10.26 -12.01 -11.95
CA ARG A 198 -9.34 -11.23 -12.80
C ARG A 198 -9.39 -9.74 -12.47
N ARG A 199 -10.60 -9.16 -12.40
CA ARG A 199 -10.79 -7.75 -12.06
C ARG A 199 -10.23 -7.41 -10.67
N ALA A 200 -10.47 -8.27 -9.69
CA ALA A 200 -9.98 -8.07 -8.33
C ALA A 200 -8.45 -8.11 -8.25
N VAL A 201 -7.82 -9.06 -8.96
CA VAL A 201 -6.36 -9.16 -9.02
C VAL A 201 -5.74 -7.96 -9.76
N ASP A 202 -6.32 -7.54 -10.88
CA ASP A 202 -5.79 -6.43 -11.70
C ASP A 202 -5.93 -5.06 -11.02
N SER A 203 -7.01 -4.87 -10.25
CA SER A 203 -7.28 -3.64 -9.50
C SER A 203 -6.42 -3.50 -8.24
N SER A 204 -5.76 -4.57 -7.78
CA SER A 204 -4.97 -4.58 -6.55
C SER A 204 -3.46 -4.52 -6.82
N PRO A 205 -2.79 -3.37 -6.57
CA PRO A 205 -1.36 -3.23 -6.82
C PRO A 205 -0.49 -4.25 -6.07
N SER A 206 -0.90 -4.63 -4.86
CA SER A 206 -0.19 -5.59 -4.00
C SER A 206 -0.29 -7.04 -4.49
N LEU A 207 -1.25 -7.36 -5.35
CA LEU A 207 -1.44 -8.70 -5.92
C LEU A 207 -0.87 -8.83 -7.34
N ARG A 208 -0.50 -7.74 -8.00
CA ARG A 208 -0.01 -7.77 -9.39
C ARG A 208 1.20 -8.69 -9.57
N ASN A 209 2.15 -8.69 -8.64
CA ASN A 209 3.34 -9.55 -8.70
C ASN A 209 3.05 -11.04 -8.37
N LYS A 210 1.81 -11.36 -8.00
CA LYS A 210 1.30 -12.70 -7.65
C LYS A 210 0.16 -13.14 -8.59
N SER A 211 -0.21 -12.29 -9.55
CA SER A 211 -1.40 -12.47 -10.41
C SER A 211 -1.36 -13.78 -11.17
N ASP A 212 -0.21 -14.11 -11.76
CA ASP A 212 -0.03 -15.36 -12.49
C ASP A 212 -0.15 -16.60 -11.57
N LEU A 213 0.27 -16.50 -10.31
CA LEU A 213 0.19 -17.58 -9.34
C LEU A 213 -1.27 -17.83 -8.92
N ILE A 214 -2.02 -16.75 -8.72
CA ILE A 214 -3.47 -16.81 -8.44
C ILE A 214 -4.21 -17.43 -9.62
N LEU A 215 -3.94 -16.98 -10.84
CA LEU A 215 -4.61 -17.50 -12.03
C LEU A 215 -4.26 -18.97 -12.29
N GLN A 216 -2.99 -19.36 -12.12
CA GLN A 216 -2.58 -20.77 -12.21
C GLN A 216 -3.26 -21.63 -11.14
N PHE A 217 -3.47 -21.09 -9.93
CA PHE A 217 -4.21 -21.81 -8.90
C PHE A 217 -5.66 -22.03 -9.34
N VAL A 218 -6.34 -20.98 -9.78
CA VAL A 218 -7.73 -21.04 -10.30
C VAL A 218 -7.86 -22.08 -11.42
N ASP A 219 -6.92 -22.13 -12.35
CA ASP A 219 -6.91 -23.13 -13.44
C ASP A 219 -6.68 -24.57 -12.93
N SER A 220 -6.06 -24.73 -11.77
CA SER A 220 -5.76 -26.04 -11.16
C SER A 220 -6.82 -26.50 -10.13
N VAL A 221 -7.75 -25.62 -9.78
CA VAL A 221 -8.75 -25.87 -8.74
C VAL A 221 -9.75 -26.94 -9.20
N SER A 222 -10.04 -27.88 -8.29
CA SER A 222 -11.00 -28.96 -8.52
C SER A 222 -12.37 -28.62 -7.95
N ILE A 223 -13.40 -29.38 -8.33
CA ILE A 223 -14.79 -29.20 -7.85
C ILE A 223 -14.90 -29.43 -6.33
N THR A 224 -14.05 -30.27 -5.75
CA THR A 224 -14.16 -30.73 -4.35
C THR A 224 -12.89 -30.46 -3.57
N GLY A 225 -12.98 -29.86 -2.39
CA GLY A 225 -11.82 -29.62 -1.52
C GLY A 225 -11.98 -28.36 -0.68
N ASP A 226 -10.98 -28.08 0.14
CA ASP A 226 -10.89 -26.86 0.92
C ASP A 226 -9.96 -25.89 0.19
N THR A 227 -10.51 -24.76 -0.26
CA THR A 227 -9.76 -23.77 -1.08
C THR A 227 -8.58 -23.16 -0.33
N SER A 228 -8.66 -23.02 1.00
CA SER A 228 -7.56 -22.47 1.80
C SER A 228 -6.43 -23.47 1.91
N GLU A 229 -6.73 -24.75 2.19
CA GLU A 229 -5.70 -25.80 2.27
C GLU A 229 -5.09 -26.10 0.90
N ASP A 230 -5.91 -26.18 -0.16
CA ASP A 230 -5.45 -26.36 -1.54
C ASP A 230 -4.50 -25.21 -1.95
N TRP A 231 -4.82 -23.97 -1.57
CA TRP A 231 -3.97 -22.81 -1.81
C TRP A 231 -2.63 -22.92 -1.10
N LYS A 232 -2.61 -23.27 0.19
CA LYS A 232 -1.35 -23.43 0.96
C LYS A 232 -0.44 -24.48 0.32
N ILE A 233 -1.01 -25.62 -0.08
CA ILE A 233 -0.28 -26.70 -0.74
C ILE A 233 0.26 -26.24 -2.11
N PHE A 234 -0.57 -25.57 -2.90
CA PHE A 234 -0.20 -25.06 -4.22
C PHE A 234 0.94 -24.04 -4.12
N VAL A 235 0.81 -23.04 -3.23
CA VAL A 235 1.82 -22.01 -2.99
C VAL A 235 3.12 -22.63 -2.51
N ALA A 236 3.08 -23.55 -1.54
CA ALA A 236 4.28 -24.22 -1.04
C ALA A 236 5.00 -24.99 -2.17
N THR A 237 4.25 -25.73 -3.00
CA THR A 237 4.80 -26.49 -4.12
C THR A 237 5.45 -25.57 -5.16
N LYS A 238 4.77 -24.47 -5.54
CA LYS A 238 5.30 -23.49 -6.50
C LYS A 238 6.53 -22.76 -5.97
N ARG A 239 6.47 -22.33 -4.71
CA ARG A 239 7.58 -21.67 -4.02
C ARG A 239 8.83 -22.53 -4.02
N ASP A 240 8.70 -23.80 -3.65
CA ASP A 240 9.84 -24.71 -3.56
C ASP A 240 10.42 -25.01 -4.96
N ALA A 241 9.57 -25.18 -5.98
CA ALA A 241 10.00 -25.39 -7.36
C ALA A 241 10.70 -24.16 -7.99
N GLU A 242 10.18 -22.95 -7.75
CA GLU A 242 10.81 -21.71 -8.22
C GLU A 242 12.14 -21.45 -7.48
N LEU A 243 12.22 -21.77 -6.19
CA LEU A 243 13.47 -21.66 -5.42
C LEU A 243 14.53 -22.64 -5.93
N ASP A 244 14.17 -23.90 -6.18
CA ASP A 244 15.08 -24.90 -6.72
C ASP A 244 15.59 -24.51 -8.12
N SER A 245 14.73 -23.89 -8.94
CA SER A 245 15.11 -23.34 -10.25
C SER A 245 16.12 -22.19 -10.12
N LEU A 246 15.90 -21.26 -9.17
CA LEU A 246 16.83 -20.15 -8.88
C LEU A 246 18.18 -20.68 -8.38
N ILE A 247 18.16 -21.67 -7.48
CA ILE A 247 19.37 -22.35 -6.98
C ILE A 247 20.17 -22.95 -8.13
N ALA A 248 19.50 -23.65 -9.06
CA ALA A 248 20.14 -24.27 -10.22
C ALA A 248 20.70 -23.22 -11.20
N GLU A 249 19.91 -22.19 -11.53
CA GLU A 249 20.29 -21.13 -12.47
C GLU A 249 21.53 -20.36 -12.00
N GLU A 250 21.58 -20.02 -10.72
CA GLU A 250 22.70 -19.26 -10.14
C GLU A 250 23.81 -20.15 -9.57
N ALA A 251 23.67 -21.48 -9.68
CA ALA A 251 24.58 -22.47 -9.10
C ALA A 251 24.87 -22.18 -7.61
N LEU A 252 23.81 -21.91 -6.84
CA LEU A 252 23.89 -21.65 -5.41
C LEU A 252 24.04 -22.95 -4.63
N LYS A 253 24.50 -22.85 -3.39
CA LYS A 253 24.50 -24.00 -2.48
C LYS A 253 23.11 -24.24 -1.92
N ALA A 254 22.54 -25.40 -2.23
CA ALA A 254 21.12 -25.66 -2.05
C ALA A 254 20.66 -25.54 -0.59
N ASP A 255 21.30 -26.26 0.33
CA ASP A 255 20.89 -26.32 1.74
C ASP A 255 21.03 -24.96 2.44
N GLU A 256 22.14 -24.26 2.18
CA GLU A 256 22.37 -22.93 2.73
C GLU A 256 21.40 -21.90 2.16
N THR A 257 21.02 -22.03 0.88
CA THR A 257 20.05 -21.13 0.23
C THR A 257 18.66 -21.35 0.81
N LYS A 258 18.23 -22.61 0.94
CA LYS A 258 16.94 -22.96 1.57
C LYS A 258 16.87 -22.43 3.00
N THR A 259 17.95 -22.58 3.77
CA THR A 259 18.05 -22.02 5.13
C THR A 259 18.01 -20.50 5.15
N PHE A 260 18.73 -19.85 4.23
CA PHE A 260 18.76 -18.39 4.10
C PHE A 260 17.37 -17.83 3.80
N VAL A 261 16.67 -18.42 2.83
CA VAL A 261 15.31 -18.04 2.46
C VAL A 261 14.34 -18.28 3.61
N ALA A 262 14.38 -19.45 4.27
CA ALA A 262 13.52 -19.74 5.42
C ALA A 262 13.69 -18.70 6.55
N ASN A 263 14.93 -18.28 6.83
CA ASN A 263 15.18 -17.19 7.78
C ASN A 263 14.60 -15.85 7.30
N ALA A 264 14.74 -15.52 6.01
CA ALA A 264 14.17 -14.28 5.47
C ALA A 264 12.63 -14.23 5.60
N PHE A 265 11.94 -15.35 5.35
CA PHE A 265 10.49 -15.45 5.56
C PHE A 265 10.11 -15.32 7.04
N ARG A 266 10.86 -15.95 7.95
CA ARG A 266 10.65 -15.83 9.40
C ARG A 266 10.88 -14.39 9.89
N ASP A 267 11.93 -13.76 9.39
CA ASP A 267 12.39 -12.44 9.85
C ASP A 267 11.70 -11.28 9.08
N GLY A 268 10.85 -11.61 8.10
CA GLY A 268 10.06 -10.65 7.31
C GLY A 268 10.87 -9.77 6.35
N SER A 269 12.14 -10.10 6.11
CA SER A 269 13.00 -9.33 5.19
C SER A 269 14.17 -10.15 4.68
N VAL A 270 14.64 -9.84 3.46
CA VAL A 270 15.86 -10.43 2.91
C VAL A 270 17.09 -9.67 3.43
N PRO A 271 18.05 -10.33 4.12
CA PRO A 271 19.25 -9.66 4.61
C PRO A 271 20.15 -9.19 3.46
N THR A 272 20.16 -7.88 3.20
CA THR A 272 20.98 -7.25 2.15
C THR A 272 22.39 -6.88 2.63
N ALA A 273 22.56 -6.73 3.95
CA ALA A 273 23.83 -6.40 4.59
C ALA A 273 24.52 -7.61 5.23
N GLY A 274 25.85 -7.58 5.29
CA GLY A 274 26.66 -8.60 5.96
C GLY A 274 27.12 -9.76 5.06
N THR A 275 27.54 -10.86 5.70
CA THR A 275 28.18 -12.03 5.07
C THR A 275 27.24 -13.24 4.94
N ALA A 276 25.96 -13.09 5.27
CA ALA A 276 24.99 -14.19 5.17
C ALA A 276 24.86 -14.69 3.73
N ILE A 277 24.71 -13.76 2.78
CA ILE A 277 24.61 -14.06 1.35
C ILE A 277 25.89 -14.69 0.78
N THR A 278 27.07 -14.38 1.34
CA THR A 278 28.32 -14.98 0.83
C THR A 278 28.44 -16.47 1.17
N ARG A 279 27.60 -16.99 2.09
CA ARG A 279 27.58 -18.42 2.42
C ARG A 279 26.88 -19.26 1.36
N ILE A 280 25.86 -18.70 0.71
CA ILE A 280 25.04 -19.39 -0.29
C ILE A 280 25.64 -19.32 -1.70
N LEU A 281 26.53 -18.35 -1.96
CA LEU A 281 27.21 -18.22 -3.24
C LEU A 281 28.24 -19.34 -3.45
N PRO A 282 28.46 -19.77 -4.71
CA PRO A 282 29.54 -20.67 -5.04
C PRO A 282 30.91 -20.04 -4.76
N PRO A 283 31.96 -20.85 -4.55
CA PRO A 283 33.31 -20.33 -4.31
C PRO A 283 33.79 -19.46 -5.48
N ALA A 284 34.25 -18.26 -5.16
CA ALA A 284 34.79 -17.33 -6.15
C ALA A 284 36.23 -17.70 -6.53
N SER A 285 36.53 -17.71 -7.84
CA SER A 285 37.92 -17.73 -8.29
C SER A 285 38.56 -16.38 -7.98
N ARG A 286 39.68 -16.40 -7.24
CA ARG A 286 40.47 -15.19 -6.91
C ARG A 286 41.18 -14.56 -8.11
N PHE A 287 41.12 -15.21 -9.26
CA PHE A 287 41.89 -14.86 -10.46
C PHE A 287 41.01 -14.43 -11.65
N SER A 288 39.69 -14.30 -11.48
CA SER A 288 38.83 -13.75 -12.53
C SER A 288 39.04 -12.24 -12.64
N PRO A 289 39.43 -11.70 -13.82
CA PRO A 289 39.64 -10.27 -13.98
C PRO A 289 38.30 -9.54 -14.01
N GLY A 290 38.01 -8.81 -12.94
CA GLY A 290 36.94 -7.81 -12.86
C GLY A 290 35.68 -8.28 -12.15
N GLY A 291 35.50 -7.85 -10.89
CA GLY A 291 34.20 -7.55 -10.24
C GLY A 291 33.07 -8.60 -10.21
N ASP A 292 33.24 -9.76 -10.82
CA ASP A 292 32.16 -10.68 -11.22
C ASP A 292 31.45 -11.29 -10.01
N HIS A 293 32.19 -11.49 -8.91
CA HIS A 293 31.61 -11.96 -7.65
C HIS A 293 30.69 -10.92 -6.99
N GLY A 294 31.02 -9.63 -7.11
CA GLY A 294 30.18 -8.54 -6.61
C GLY A 294 28.90 -8.40 -7.43
N ALA A 295 29.02 -8.46 -8.77
CA ALA A 295 27.90 -8.42 -9.69
C ALA A 295 26.95 -9.62 -9.49
N LYS A 296 27.50 -10.84 -9.35
CA LYS A 296 26.72 -12.04 -9.05
C LYS A 296 26.03 -11.95 -7.69
N LYS A 297 26.72 -11.44 -6.66
CA LYS A 297 26.12 -11.21 -5.33
C LYS A 297 24.89 -10.30 -5.43
N GLN A 298 25.00 -9.17 -6.14
CA GLN A 298 23.88 -8.24 -6.29
C GLN A 298 22.72 -8.89 -7.06
N ARG A 299 23.00 -9.52 -8.20
CA ARG A 299 21.98 -10.22 -8.99
C ARG A 299 21.22 -11.28 -8.19
N VAL A 300 21.92 -12.07 -7.39
CA VAL A 300 21.29 -13.09 -6.52
C VAL A 300 20.45 -12.43 -5.44
N LEU A 301 20.89 -11.32 -4.85
CA LEU A 301 20.09 -10.56 -3.88
C LEU A 301 18.81 -10.01 -4.50
N ASP A 302 18.89 -9.46 -5.71
CA ASP A 302 17.74 -8.90 -6.42
C ASP A 302 16.71 -10.00 -6.71
N LYS A 303 17.17 -11.14 -7.27
CA LYS A 303 16.31 -12.32 -7.51
C LYS A 303 15.67 -12.88 -6.24
N LEU A 304 16.43 -12.99 -5.15
CA LEU A 304 15.90 -13.47 -3.87
C LEU A 304 14.92 -12.48 -3.23
N SER A 305 15.12 -11.18 -3.43
CA SER A 305 14.21 -10.13 -2.97
C SER A 305 12.90 -10.15 -3.75
N GLU A 306 12.97 -10.33 -5.08
CA GLU A 306 11.81 -10.52 -5.93
C GLU A 306 11.04 -11.79 -5.55
N PHE A 307 11.74 -12.91 -5.37
CA PHE A 307 11.17 -14.16 -4.87
C PHE A 307 10.49 -13.99 -3.51
N PHE A 308 11.14 -13.30 -2.57
CA PHE A 308 10.55 -13.00 -1.27
C PHE A 308 9.27 -12.18 -1.42
N ASN A 309 9.30 -11.06 -2.15
CA ASN A 309 8.14 -10.19 -2.36
C ASN A 309 6.97 -10.90 -3.04
N ARG A 310 7.27 -11.87 -3.92
CA ARG A 310 6.27 -12.70 -4.61
C ARG A 310 5.53 -13.61 -3.64
N TYR A 311 6.23 -14.30 -2.74
CA TYR A 311 5.62 -15.31 -1.85
C TYR A 311 5.29 -14.82 -0.44
N PHE A 312 5.79 -13.66 -0.03
CA PHE A 312 5.53 -13.12 1.30
C PHE A 312 4.03 -12.80 1.46
N GLY A 313 3.47 -13.20 2.60
CA GLY A 313 2.06 -12.99 2.96
C GLY A 313 1.07 -13.88 2.20
N LEU A 314 1.51 -14.94 1.51
CA LEU A 314 0.61 -15.87 0.81
C LEU A 314 0.16 -17.08 1.66
N VAL A 315 0.80 -17.33 2.80
CA VAL A 315 0.56 -18.45 3.72
C VAL A 315 0.74 -17.96 5.15
#